data_AF-A0A7C2F734-F1
#
_entry.id   AF-A0A7C2F734-F1
#
_cell.length_a   1.000
_cell.length_b   1.000
_cell.length_c   1.000
_cell.angle_alpha   90.00
_cell.angle_beta   90.00
_cell.angle_gamma   90.00
#
_symmetry.space_group_name_H-M   'P 1'
#
loop_
_entity.id
_entity.type
_entity.pdbx_description
1 polymer ?
#
loop_
_entity_poly.entity_id
_entity_poly.type
_entity_poly.pdbx_seq_one_letter_code
_entity_poly.pdbx_strand_id
1 'polypeptide(L)'
;MTDRRQWPRYSLDFPIRVEGVDQSGLSYVMAGRLRNISARGALGNIPGSLQVGSRVRFAIALPFSESIWLSYDGVVVRSKEADVGTDIA
;
A
#
# COMPACT_ATOMS: atom_id res chain seq x y z
N MET A 1 -7.16 -3.90 26.61
CA MET A 1 -7.02 -3.45 25.21
C MET A 1 -7.17 -4.68 24.32
N THR A 2 -8.31 -4.84 23.66
CA THR A 2 -8.56 -6.02 22.80
C THR A 2 -8.00 -5.75 21.42
N ASP A 3 -7.08 -6.59 20.96
CA ASP A 3 -6.66 -6.57 19.56
C ASP A 3 -7.87 -6.93 18.69
N ARG A 4 -8.28 -6.02 17.80
CA ARG A 4 -9.39 -6.24 16.87
C ARG A 4 -8.95 -6.99 15.61
N ARG A 5 -7.67 -7.33 15.48
CA ARG A 5 -7.10 -7.98 14.30
C ARG A 5 -7.24 -9.49 14.43
N GLN A 6 -7.84 -10.10 13.41
CA GLN A 6 -8.04 -11.55 13.33
C GLN A 6 -6.86 -12.29 12.67
N TRP A 7 -5.93 -11.55 12.05
CA TRP A 7 -4.84 -12.13 11.25
C TRP A 7 -3.50 -11.56 11.66
N PRO A 8 -2.47 -12.41 11.83
CA PRO A 8 -1.12 -11.94 12.09
C PRO A 8 -0.63 -11.08 10.93
N ARG A 9 0.17 -10.07 11.25
CA ARG A 9 0.82 -9.20 10.27
C ARG A 9 2.32 -9.42 10.32
N TYR A 10 2.92 -9.61 9.14
CA TYR A 10 4.36 -9.72 8.96
C TYR A 10 4.90 -8.37 8.52
N SER A 11 5.90 -7.86 9.24
CA SER A 11 6.61 -6.64 8.86
C SER A 11 7.62 -6.97 7.77
N LEU A 12 7.39 -6.41 6.59
CA LEU A 12 8.22 -6.62 5.39
C LEU A 12 8.43 -5.26 4.73
N ASP A 13 9.65 -5.02 4.26
CA ASP A 13 10.04 -3.76 3.63
C ASP A 13 10.36 -3.98 2.15
N PHE A 14 9.32 -4.29 1.38
CA PHE A 14 9.42 -4.57 -0.06
C PHE A 14 8.89 -3.40 -0.90
N PRO A 15 9.44 -3.17 -2.10
CA PRO A 15 8.85 -2.24 -3.05
C PRO A 15 7.40 -2.63 -3.38
N ILE A 16 6.53 -1.64 -3.44
CA ILE A 16 5.13 -1.82 -3.83
C ILE A 16 4.75 -0.87 -4.95
N ARG A 17 3.72 -1.27 -5.70
CA ARG A 17 3.05 -0.45 -6.69
C ARG A 17 1.55 -0.49 -6.41
N VAL A 18 0.93 0.67 -6.45
CA VAL A 18 -0.51 0.83 -6.27
C VAL A 18 -1.07 1.50 -7.50
N GLU A 19 -2.05 0.85 -8.12
CA GLU A 19 -2.74 1.33 -9.30
C GLU A 19 -4.21 1.53 -8.95
N GLY A 20 -4.83 2.55 -9.50
CA GLY A 20 -6.24 2.79 -9.28
C GLY A 20 -6.80 3.85 -10.22
N VAL A 21 -8.05 4.20 -9.98
CA VAL A 21 -8.76 5.25 -10.69
C VAL A 21 -9.26 6.26 -9.67
N ASP A 22 -9.02 7.54 -9.91
CA ASP A 22 -9.50 8.61 -9.04
C ASP A 22 -10.97 8.98 -9.31
N GLN A 23 -11.48 10.00 -8.61
CA GLN A 23 -12.87 10.45 -8.79
C GLN A 23 -13.16 11.05 -10.17
N SER A 24 -12.13 11.52 -10.87
CA SER A 24 -12.26 12.08 -12.22
C SER A 24 -12.26 10.99 -13.31
N GLY A 25 -12.03 9.73 -12.93
CA GLY A 25 -11.89 8.61 -13.86
C GLY A 25 -10.48 8.47 -14.43
N LEU A 26 -9.51 9.26 -13.96
CA LEU A 26 -8.12 9.16 -14.39
C LEU A 26 -7.40 8.04 -13.64
N SER A 27 -6.63 7.26 -14.40
CA SER A 27 -5.78 6.22 -13.81
C SER A 27 -4.54 6.84 -13.18
N TYR A 28 -4.11 6.26 -12.06
CA TYR A 28 -2.87 6.62 -11.42
C TYR A 28 -2.05 5.36 -11.10
N VAL A 29 -0.74 5.58 -10.99
CA VAL A 29 0.22 4.58 -10.52
C VAL A 29 1.12 5.25 -9.50
N MET A 30 1.20 4.68 -8.31
CA MET A 30 2.07 5.15 -7.23
C MET A 30 3.04 4.04 -6.83
N ALA A 31 4.30 4.40 -6.64
CA ALA A 31 5.32 3.50 -6.10
C ALA A 31 5.58 3.81 -4.63
N GLY A 32 5.86 2.79 -3.82
CA GLY A 32 6.08 2.97 -2.40
C GLY A 32 6.81 1.80 -1.74
N ARG A 33 6.71 1.73 -0.42
CA ARG A 33 7.27 0.62 0.38
C ARG A 33 6.21 -0.03 1.26
N LEU A 34 6.19 -1.35 1.28
CA LEU A 34 5.41 -2.15 2.20
C LEU A 34 5.89 -1.88 3.64
N ARG A 35 4.97 -1.87 4.60
CA ARG A 35 5.27 -1.82 6.03
C ARG A 35 4.89 -3.11 6.73
N ASN A 36 3.71 -3.64 6.40
CA ASN A 36 3.30 -4.96 6.84
C ASN A 36 2.22 -5.55 5.94
N ILE A 37 2.11 -6.88 5.96
CA ILE A 37 1.11 -7.65 5.23
C ILE A 37 0.50 -8.75 6.09
N SER A 38 -0.73 -9.10 5.80
CA SER A 38 -1.43 -10.30 6.29
C SER A 38 -2.13 -10.99 5.13
N ALA A 39 -2.69 -12.17 5.37
CA ALA A 39 -3.54 -12.88 4.40
C ALA A 39 -4.75 -12.06 3.91
N ARG A 40 -5.14 -10.99 4.62
CA ARG A 40 -6.32 -10.15 4.30
C ARG A 40 -6.01 -8.71 3.91
N GLY A 41 -4.75 -8.33 3.82
CA GLY A 41 -4.41 -6.98 3.36
C GLY A 41 -3.02 -6.52 3.79
N ALA A 42 -2.65 -5.36 3.27
CA ALA A 42 -1.35 -4.73 3.50
C ALA A 42 -1.48 -3.31 4.02
N LEU A 43 -0.39 -2.84 4.60
CA LEU A 43 -0.11 -1.44 4.88
C LEU A 43 1.18 -1.07 4.14
N GLY A 44 1.14 0.01 3.39
CA GLY A 44 2.32 0.57 2.73
C GLY A 44 2.37 2.08 2.86
N ASN A 45 3.55 2.63 2.62
CA ASN A 45 3.78 4.05 2.47
C ASN A 45 3.95 4.36 1.00
N ILE A 46 3.21 5.33 0.50
CA ILE A 46 3.21 5.81 -0.89
C ILE A 46 3.21 7.34 -0.88
N PRO A 47 3.69 7.99 -1.94
CA PRO A 47 3.59 9.43 -2.08
C PRO A 47 2.11 9.83 -2.22
N GLY A 48 1.68 10.79 -1.40
CA GLY A 48 0.30 11.29 -1.39
C GLY A 48 -0.66 10.46 -0.54
N SER A 49 -1.96 10.68 -0.77
CA SER A 49 -3.02 9.99 -0.05
C SER A 49 -3.96 9.29 -1.02
N LEU A 50 -4.45 8.10 -0.62
CA LEU A 50 -5.53 7.42 -1.31
C LEU A 50 -6.85 7.74 -0.63
N GLN A 51 -7.92 7.85 -1.41
CA GLN A 51 -9.26 8.00 -0.85
C GLN A 51 -9.74 6.70 -0.21
N VAL A 52 -10.26 6.77 1.02
CA VAL A 52 -10.92 5.63 1.66
C VAL A 52 -12.14 5.19 0.84
N GLY A 53 -12.26 3.89 0.60
CA GLY A 53 -13.30 3.28 -0.24
C GLY A 53 -12.92 3.11 -1.71
N SER A 54 -11.80 3.68 -2.17
CA SER A 54 -11.35 3.47 -3.55
C SER A 54 -10.88 2.03 -3.76
N ARG A 55 -11.17 1.49 -4.95
CA ARG A 55 -10.62 0.22 -5.41
C ARG A 55 -9.23 0.45 -5.98
N VAL A 56 -8.30 -0.40 -5.58
CA VAL A 56 -6.92 -0.35 -6.05
C VAL A 56 -6.42 -1.74 -6.38
N ARG A 57 -5.52 -1.82 -7.34
CA ARG A 57 -4.66 -2.99 -7.54
C ARG A 57 -3.36 -2.74 -6.79
N PHE A 58 -3.06 -3.62 -5.85
CA PHE A 58 -1.85 -3.55 -5.04
C PHE A 58 -0.88 -4.64 -5.50
N ALA A 59 0.37 -4.27 -5.76
CA ALA A 59 1.40 -5.19 -6.21
C ALA A 59 2.65 -5.06 -5.34
N ILE A 60 3.26 -6.20 -5.00
CA ILE A 60 4.45 -6.30 -4.16
C ILE A 60 5.55 -6.97 -4.96
N ALA A 61 6.71 -6.31 -5.08
CA ALA A 61 7.89 -6.91 -5.68
C ALA A 61 8.45 -7.99 -4.74
N LEU A 62 8.52 -9.23 -5.21
CA LEU A 62 9.07 -10.33 -4.43
C LEU A 62 10.61 -10.29 -4.46
N PRO A 63 11.30 -10.62 -3.36
CA PRO A 63 12.75 -10.43 -3.23
C PRO A 63 13.57 -11.35 -4.15
N PHE A 64 12.95 -12.36 -4.76
CA PHE A 64 13.64 -13.32 -5.62
C PHE A 64 13.77 -12.84 -7.07
N SER A 65 13.02 -11.81 -7.48
CA SER A 65 13.09 -11.22 -8.82
C SER A 65 12.30 -9.91 -8.87
N GLU A 66 12.94 -8.84 -9.37
CA GLU A 66 12.27 -7.55 -9.61
C GLU A 66 11.15 -7.62 -10.66
N SER A 67 11.11 -8.70 -11.45
CA SER A 67 10.09 -8.94 -12.46
C SER A 67 8.87 -9.68 -11.92
N ILE A 68 8.93 -10.23 -10.70
CA ILE A 68 7.83 -11.01 -10.11
C ILE A 68 7.07 -10.16 -9.09
N TRP A 69 5.82 -9.89 -9.41
CA TRP A 69 4.92 -9.08 -8.59
C TRP A 69 3.76 -9.92 -8.07
N LEU A 70 3.65 -10.03 -6.75
CA LEU A 70 2.43 -10.55 -6.12
C LEU A 70 1.37 -9.45 -6.16
N SER A 71 0.30 -9.65 -6.94
CA SER A 71 -0.77 -8.66 -7.12
C SER A 71 -2.10 -9.14 -6.56
N TYR A 72 -2.86 -8.21 -5.98
CA TYR A 72 -4.26 -8.44 -5.60
C TYR A 72 -5.06 -7.14 -5.64
N ASP A 73 -6.36 -7.27 -5.90
CA ASP A 73 -7.29 -6.15 -5.82
C ASP A 73 -7.73 -5.94 -4.37
N GLY A 74 -7.91 -4.68 -4.00
CA GLY A 74 -8.29 -4.29 -2.65
C GLY A 74 -9.09 -2.99 -2.61
N VAL A 75 -9.57 -2.68 -1.41
CA VAL A 75 -10.23 -1.42 -1.11
C VAL A 75 -9.43 -0.70 -0.05
N VAL A 76 -9.23 0.60 -0.23
CA VAL A 76 -8.54 1.43 0.76
C VAL A 76 -9.45 1.58 1.99
N VAL A 77 -9.10 0.92 3.09
CA VAL A 77 -9.87 0.99 4.35
C VAL A 77 -9.40 2.09 5.30
N ARG A 78 -8.19 2.61 5.08
CA ARG A 78 -7.59 3.68 5.86
C ARG A 78 -6.51 4.37 5.04
N SER A 79 -6.49 5.70 5.12
CA SER A 79 -5.42 6.54 4.57
C SER A 79 -4.97 7.51 5.65
N LYS A 80 -3.68 7.78 5.69
CA LYS A 80 -3.08 8.81 6.54
C LYS A 80 -2.08 9.55 5.68
N GLU A 81 -2.17 10.86 5.70
CA GLU A 81 -1.13 11.70 5.15
C GLU A 81 0.14 11.51 5.99
N ALA A 82 1.26 11.25 5.34
CA ALA A 82 2.55 11.25 6.02
C ALA A 82 3.02 12.71 6.07
N ASP A 83 3.29 13.24 7.26
CA ASP A 83 3.96 14.53 7.42
C ASP A 83 5.28 14.49 6.64
N VAL A 84 5.39 15.32 5.61
CA VAL A 84 6.62 15.47 4.83
C VAL A 84 7.61 16.25 5.67
N GLY A 85 8.41 15.54 6.47
CA GLY A 85 9.59 16.09 7.14
C GLY A 85 10.73 16.19 6.13
N THR A 86 11.04 17.41 5.70
CA THR A 86 12.23 17.70 4.90
C THR A 86 13.43 17.81 5.85
N ASP A 87 14.21 16.74 6.01
CA ASP A 87 15.56 16.88 6.56
C ASP A 87 16.45 17.44 5.45
N ILE A 88 16.83 18.71 5.60
CA ILE A 88 17.82 19.39 4.77
C ILE A 88 19.18 19.06 5.41
N ALA A 89 20.05 18.34 4.69
CA ALA A 89 21.47 18.22 5.02
C ALA A 89 22.25 19.41 4.47
#